data_AF-A0A2A2JGI0-F1
#
_entry.id   AF-A0A2A2JGI0-F1
#
_cell.length_a   1.000
_cell.length_b   1.000
_cell.length_c   1.000
_cell.angle_alpha   90.00
_cell.angle_beta   90.00
_cell.angle_gamma   90.00
#
_symmetry.space_group_name_H-M   'P 1'
#
loop_
_entity.id
_entity.type
_entity.pdbx_description
1 polymer ?
#
loop_
_entity_poly.entity_id
_entity_poly.type
_entity_poly.pdbx_seq_one_letter_code
_entity_poly.pdbx_strand_id
1 'polypeptide(L)'
;MTHIVSDLNEIQKSFVRYKAPKRRKSLANRLIHFSRHFAHLYGSARFECLICDYANANEVRTKDHIKKTHKALVPGNFYTDNIDNWNEEDIRSVSKMVFKDANFVHKAVQELAEQKDAAATASSSKEVFNPQDFLMRQVKNELGVNTNEEAEFALKQEAEDEQEEMEEEDSNSQGGTEKSEDTTLFANSGDDAPLSLMIVKKEVKTEPV
;
A
#
# COMPACT_ATOMS: atom_id res chain seq x y z
N MET A 1 -22.88 34.78 -8.23
CA MET A 1 -22.24 33.89 -9.22
C MET A 1 -20.79 34.26 -9.58
N THR A 2 -20.18 35.29 -8.98
CA THR A 2 -18.79 35.73 -9.31
C THR A 2 -17.69 35.02 -8.51
N HIS A 3 -18.01 34.36 -7.39
CA HIS A 3 -17.01 33.71 -6.53
C HIS A 3 -16.34 32.48 -7.17
N ILE A 4 -17.05 31.72 -8.02
CA ILE A 4 -16.53 30.51 -8.68
C ILE A 4 -15.38 30.86 -9.65
N VAL A 5 -15.43 32.03 -10.28
CA VAL A 5 -14.43 32.42 -11.29
C VAL A 5 -13.09 32.81 -10.66
N SER A 6 -13.11 33.38 -9.46
CA SER A 6 -11.91 33.74 -8.71
C SER A 6 -11.15 32.49 -8.25
N ASP A 7 -11.87 31.48 -7.75
CA ASP A 7 -11.28 30.20 -7.34
C ASP A 7 -10.65 29.47 -8.54
N LEU A 8 -11.31 29.49 -9.71
CA LEU A 8 -10.75 28.90 -10.93
C LEU A 8 -9.38 29.51 -11.31
N ASN A 9 -9.17 30.79 -11.05
CA ASN A 9 -7.93 31.49 -11.42
C ASN A 9 -6.79 31.21 -10.42
N GLU A 10 -7.10 31.03 -9.13
CA GLU A 10 -6.13 30.62 -8.11
C GLU A 10 -5.75 29.13 -8.24
N ILE A 11 -6.74 28.31 -8.59
CA ILE A 11 -6.57 26.93 -9.02
C ILE A 11 -5.61 26.91 -10.21
N GLN A 12 -5.85 27.66 -11.28
CA GLN A 12 -4.94 27.74 -12.44
C GLN A 12 -3.50 28.17 -12.09
N LYS A 13 -3.29 29.05 -11.11
CA LYS A 13 -1.92 29.42 -10.68
C LYS A 13 -1.18 28.26 -10.01
N SER A 14 -1.88 27.37 -9.30
CA SER A 14 -1.30 26.12 -8.80
C SER A 14 -0.96 25.12 -9.92
N PHE A 15 -1.59 25.26 -11.11
CA PHE A 15 -1.42 24.34 -12.25
C PHE A 15 -0.11 24.54 -13.00
N VAL A 16 0.46 25.75 -12.99
CA VAL A 16 1.66 26.10 -13.78
C VAL A 16 2.91 25.32 -13.33
N ARG A 17 2.88 24.67 -12.16
CA ARG A 17 4.02 23.91 -11.62
C ARG A 17 3.93 22.40 -11.73
N TYR A 18 2.93 21.83 -12.40
CA TYR A 18 3.01 20.41 -12.75
C TYR A 18 4.00 20.21 -13.91
N LYS A 19 5.30 20.33 -13.63
CA LYS A 19 6.34 19.85 -14.53
C LYS A 19 6.16 18.35 -14.65
N ALA A 20 5.85 17.86 -15.85
CA ALA A 20 5.82 16.45 -16.15
C ALA A 20 7.12 15.81 -15.63
N PRO A 21 7.07 14.95 -14.60
CA PRO A 21 8.26 14.37 -14.03
C PRO A 21 8.89 13.43 -15.06
N LYS A 22 10.22 13.44 -15.16
CA LYS A 22 10.99 12.56 -16.08
C LYS A 22 10.83 11.06 -15.79
N ARG A 23 10.16 10.67 -14.70
CA ARG A 23 9.83 9.28 -14.35
C ARG A 23 8.32 9.04 -14.51
N ARG A 24 7.93 7.93 -15.15
CA ARG A 24 6.52 7.51 -15.28
C ARG A 24 5.91 7.36 -13.89
N LYS A 25 5.17 8.38 -13.41
CA LYS A 25 4.38 8.26 -12.18
C LYS A 25 3.33 7.16 -12.39
N SER A 26 3.14 6.33 -11.37
CA SER A 26 2.08 5.31 -11.33
C SER A 26 0.71 5.92 -11.58
N LEU A 27 -0.20 5.12 -12.13
CA LEU A 27 -1.60 5.49 -12.36
C LEU A 27 -2.26 6.07 -11.10
N ALA A 28 -2.00 5.43 -9.95
CA ALA A 28 -2.47 5.86 -8.63
C ALA A 28 -2.08 7.32 -8.30
N ASN A 29 -0.84 7.73 -8.55
CA ASN A 29 -0.39 9.10 -8.28
C ASN A 29 -1.10 10.14 -9.15
N ARG A 30 -1.43 9.78 -10.39
CA ARG A 30 -2.16 10.66 -11.31
C ARG A 30 -3.61 10.83 -10.85
N LEU A 31 -4.23 9.76 -10.38
CA LEU A 31 -5.59 9.81 -9.84
C LEU A 31 -5.67 10.54 -8.50
N ILE A 32 -4.69 10.39 -7.61
CA ILE A 32 -4.63 11.20 -6.37
C ILE A 32 -4.53 12.69 -6.72
N HIS A 33 -3.70 13.04 -7.71
CA HIS A 33 -3.58 14.43 -8.16
C HIS A 33 -4.91 14.96 -8.73
N PHE A 34 -5.55 14.19 -9.61
CA PHE A 34 -6.87 14.52 -10.15
C PHE A 34 -7.92 14.69 -9.05
N SER A 35 -8.02 13.72 -8.14
CA SER A 35 -9.04 13.68 -7.07
C SER A 35 -8.93 14.88 -6.12
N ARG A 36 -7.71 15.41 -5.91
CA ARG A 36 -7.52 16.65 -5.14
C ARG A 36 -8.12 17.87 -5.84
N HIS A 37 -7.96 17.96 -7.16
CA HIS A 37 -8.57 19.04 -7.93
C HIS A 37 -10.08 18.89 -8.01
N PHE A 38 -10.56 17.66 -8.22
CA PHE A 38 -11.98 17.36 -8.26
C PHE A 38 -12.67 17.73 -6.95
N ALA A 39 -12.11 17.33 -5.81
CA ALA A 39 -12.63 17.65 -4.48
C ALA A 39 -12.68 19.16 -4.20
N HIS A 40 -11.69 19.92 -4.70
CA HIS A 40 -11.68 21.37 -4.51
C HIS A 40 -12.70 22.10 -5.38
N LEU A 41 -12.96 21.60 -6.60
CA LEU A 41 -13.90 22.22 -7.54
C LEU A 41 -15.36 21.86 -7.26
N TYR A 42 -15.62 20.60 -6.91
CA TYR A 42 -16.98 20.06 -6.79
C TYR A 42 -17.35 19.66 -5.36
N GLY A 43 -16.44 19.81 -4.40
CA GLY A 43 -16.69 19.42 -3.01
C GLY A 43 -16.80 17.90 -2.78
N SER A 44 -16.58 17.06 -3.80
CA SER A 44 -16.67 15.61 -3.70
C SER A 44 -15.29 14.98 -3.65
N ALA A 45 -14.97 14.33 -2.53
CA ALA A 45 -13.72 13.59 -2.39
C ALA A 45 -13.85 12.18 -2.97
N ARG A 46 -12.70 11.59 -3.30
CA ARG A 46 -12.68 10.21 -3.80
C ARG A 46 -12.99 9.20 -2.71
N PHE A 47 -12.38 9.33 -1.54
CA PHE A 47 -12.55 8.39 -0.44
C PHE A 47 -13.20 9.08 0.74
N GLU A 48 -14.35 8.57 1.16
CA GLU A 48 -15.12 9.09 2.30
C GLU A 48 -15.20 8.06 3.41
N CYS A 49 -14.94 8.48 4.64
CA CYS A 49 -15.09 7.63 5.82
C CYS A 49 -16.57 7.35 6.08
N LEU A 50 -16.91 6.10 6.38
CA LEU A 50 -18.30 5.72 6.68
C LEU A 50 -18.72 6.01 8.13
N ILE A 51 -17.78 6.41 9.00
CA ILE A 51 -18.01 6.59 10.44
C ILE A 51 -18.09 8.08 10.82
N CYS A 52 -17.43 8.97 10.06
CA CYS A 52 -17.47 10.41 10.30
C CYS A 52 -17.29 11.19 8.99
N ASP A 53 -17.44 12.51 9.04
CA ASP A 53 -17.37 13.41 7.85
C ASP A 53 -15.95 13.58 7.26
N TYR A 54 -15.01 12.69 7.59
CA TYR A 54 -13.66 12.74 7.04
C TYR A 54 -13.63 12.25 5.59
N ALA A 55 -13.07 13.08 4.71
CA ALA A 55 -12.97 12.81 3.29
C ALA A 55 -11.56 13.14 2.76
N ASN A 56 -11.02 12.30 1.86
CA ASN A 56 -9.69 12.50 1.29
C ASN A 56 -9.58 11.98 -0.15
N ALA A 57 -8.66 12.56 -0.92
CA ALA A 57 -8.30 12.10 -2.26
C ALA A 57 -7.37 10.87 -2.26
N ASN A 58 -6.75 10.55 -1.13
CA ASN A 58 -5.75 9.48 -1.01
C ASN A 58 -6.24 8.35 -0.09
N GLU A 59 -6.37 7.15 -0.65
CA GLU A 59 -6.82 5.94 0.05
C GLU A 59 -6.00 5.62 1.30
N VAL A 60 -4.66 5.74 1.21
CA VAL A 60 -3.75 5.45 2.34
C VAL A 60 -4.05 6.38 3.52
N ARG A 61 -4.31 7.66 3.22
CA ARG A 61 -4.64 8.66 4.25
C ARG A 61 -6.00 8.37 4.88
N THR A 62 -6.97 7.92 4.10
CA THR A 62 -8.29 7.51 4.60
C THR A 62 -8.18 6.28 5.50
N LYS A 63 -7.42 5.26 5.09
CA LYS A 63 -7.13 4.07 5.91
C LYS A 63 -6.42 4.43 7.22
N ASP A 64 -5.40 5.29 7.15
CA ASP A 64 -4.69 5.79 8.33
C ASP A 64 -5.63 6.54 9.29
N HIS A 65 -6.51 7.40 8.74
CA HIS A 65 -7.52 8.11 9.50
C HIS A 65 -8.44 7.13 10.24
N ILE A 66 -8.97 6.10 9.55
CA ILE A 66 -9.85 5.09 10.15
C ILE A 66 -9.14 4.37 11.30
N LYS A 67 -7.91 3.92 11.06
CA LYS A 67 -7.11 3.20 12.06
C LYS A 67 -6.86 4.04 13.32
N LYS A 68 -6.48 5.31 13.15
CA LYS A 68 -6.11 6.20 14.25
C LYS A 68 -7.33 6.74 15.01
N THR A 69 -8.40 7.07 14.29
CA THR A 69 -9.54 7.80 14.86
C THR A 69 -10.61 6.85 15.39
N HIS A 70 -10.91 5.78 14.64
CA HIS A 70 -12.01 4.87 15.00
C HIS A 70 -11.53 3.62 15.72
N LYS A 71 -10.21 3.42 15.84
CA LYS A 71 -9.60 2.22 16.43
C LYS A 71 -10.19 0.92 15.85
N ALA A 72 -10.71 0.99 14.63
CA ALA A 72 -11.34 -0.13 13.96
C ALA A 72 -10.24 -1.14 13.60
N LEU A 73 -10.21 -2.26 14.32
CA LEU A 73 -9.29 -3.38 14.12
C LEU A 73 -9.84 -4.42 13.13
N VAL A 74 -11.00 -4.16 12.53
CA VAL A 74 -11.81 -5.17 11.85
C VAL A 74 -11.42 -5.30 10.37
N PRO A 75 -11.40 -6.51 9.80
CA PRO A 75 -11.30 -6.71 8.36
C PRO A 75 -12.56 -6.19 7.65
N GLY A 76 -12.47 -5.02 7.02
CA GLY A 76 -13.55 -4.44 6.23
C GLY A 76 -13.19 -3.08 5.63
N ASN A 77 -13.85 -2.71 4.54
CA ASN A 77 -13.71 -1.38 3.96
C ASN A 77 -14.61 -0.40 4.75
N PHE A 78 -14.00 0.42 5.62
CA PHE A 78 -14.69 1.48 6.36
C PHE A 78 -14.73 2.82 5.60
N TYR A 79 -14.59 2.75 4.29
CA TYR A 79 -14.66 3.91 3.40
C TYR A 79 -15.34 3.53 2.09
N THR A 80 -15.91 4.53 1.43
CA THR A 80 -16.48 4.42 0.08
C THR A 80 -15.52 5.07 -0.91
N ASP A 81 -15.30 4.43 -2.08
CA ASP A 81 -14.63 5.03 -3.24
C ASP A 81 -15.71 5.63 -4.16
N ASN A 82 -15.84 6.95 -4.17
CA ASN A 82 -16.86 7.69 -4.91
C ASN A 82 -16.50 7.91 -6.38
N ILE A 83 -15.40 7.34 -6.88
CA ILE A 83 -14.93 7.57 -8.25
C ILE A 83 -15.96 7.17 -9.31
N ASP A 84 -16.78 6.15 -9.03
CA ASP A 84 -17.83 5.66 -9.92
C ASP A 84 -19.11 6.52 -9.85
N ASN A 85 -19.26 7.33 -8.80
CA ASN A 85 -20.43 8.19 -8.56
C ASN A 85 -20.24 9.62 -9.10
N TRP A 86 -19.07 9.94 -9.65
CA TRP A 86 -18.77 11.26 -10.18
C TRP A 86 -19.42 11.49 -11.53
N ASN A 87 -19.91 12.71 -11.76
CA ASN A 87 -20.47 13.11 -13.06
C ASN A 87 -19.37 13.07 -14.13
N GLU A 88 -19.63 12.34 -15.21
CA GLU A 88 -18.72 12.18 -16.34
C GLU A 88 -18.34 13.52 -17.00
N GLU A 89 -19.26 14.47 -17.12
CA GLU A 89 -18.97 15.78 -17.72
C GLU A 89 -17.95 16.56 -16.87
N ASP A 90 -18.10 16.49 -15.55
CA ASP A 90 -17.21 17.12 -14.58
C ASP A 90 -15.83 16.47 -14.59
N ILE A 91 -15.78 15.13 -14.69
CA ILE A 91 -14.52 14.39 -14.85
C ILE A 91 -13.80 14.84 -16.11
N ARG A 92 -14.49 14.91 -17.25
CA ARG A 92 -13.91 15.34 -18.53
C ARG A 92 -13.41 16.78 -18.47
N SER A 93 -14.17 17.67 -17.85
CA SER A 93 -13.81 19.08 -17.66
C SER A 93 -12.50 19.22 -16.87
N VAL A 94 -12.41 18.58 -15.71
CA VAL A 94 -11.19 18.64 -14.87
C VAL A 94 -10.04 17.89 -15.52
N SER A 95 -10.29 16.75 -16.17
CA SER A 95 -9.27 16.00 -16.89
C SER A 95 -8.64 16.86 -17.99
N LYS A 96 -9.46 17.55 -18.79
CA LYS A 96 -9.00 18.49 -19.82
C LYS A 96 -8.19 19.64 -19.21
N MET A 97 -8.61 20.15 -18.06
CA MET A 97 -7.92 21.25 -17.39
C MET A 97 -6.52 20.83 -16.88
N VAL A 98 -6.44 19.69 -16.19
CA VAL A 98 -5.25 19.16 -15.51
C VAL A 98 -4.27 18.50 -16.48
N PHE A 99 -4.74 17.60 -17.34
CA PHE A 99 -3.90 16.76 -18.19
C PHE A 99 -3.87 17.21 -19.65
N LYS A 100 -4.65 18.24 -20.02
CA LYS A 100 -4.84 18.67 -21.42
C LYS A 100 -5.45 17.58 -22.32
N ASP A 101 -6.07 16.58 -21.71
CA ASP A 101 -6.80 15.50 -22.37
C ASP A 101 -8.07 15.21 -21.56
N ALA A 102 -9.24 15.38 -22.18
CA ALA A 102 -10.54 15.18 -21.55
C ALA A 102 -10.80 13.71 -21.19
N ASN A 103 -10.19 12.76 -21.90
CA ASN A 103 -10.44 11.33 -21.74
C ASN A 103 -9.37 10.62 -20.91
N PHE A 104 -8.35 11.36 -20.44
CA PHE A 104 -7.23 10.78 -19.70
C PHE A 104 -7.70 10.04 -18.44
N VAL A 105 -8.54 10.69 -17.63
CA VAL A 105 -9.03 10.10 -16.38
C VAL A 105 -10.01 8.96 -16.64
N HIS A 106 -10.89 9.08 -17.64
CA HIS A 106 -11.79 7.98 -18.03
C HIS A 106 -11.03 6.71 -18.36
N LYS A 107 -9.98 6.81 -19.19
CA LYS A 107 -9.11 5.67 -19.51
C LYS A 107 -8.44 5.10 -18.26
N ALA A 108 -7.99 5.98 -17.34
CA ALA A 108 -7.37 5.57 -16.09
C ALA A 108 -8.33 4.86 -15.13
N VAL A 109 -9.60 5.27 -15.08
CA VAL A 109 -10.64 4.62 -14.27
C VAL A 109 -11.00 3.27 -14.86
N GLN A 110 -11.14 3.18 -16.19
CA GLN A 110 -11.37 1.92 -16.89
C GLN A 110 -10.23 0.93 -16.65
N GLU A 111 -8.97 1.36 -16.80
CA GLU A 111 -7.78 0.54 -16.53
C GLU A 111 -7.76 0.03 -15.08
N LEU A 112 -8.21 0.85 -14.12
CA LEU A 112 -8.34 0.41 -12.72
C LEU A 112 -9.43 -0.64 -12.51
N ALA A 113 -10.58 -0.50 -13.18
CA ALA A 113 -11.65 -1.48 -13.10
C ALA A 113 -11.17 -2.84 -13.65
N GLU A 114 -10.52 -2.83 -14.81
CA GLU A 114 -9.93 -4.03 -15.41
C GLU A 114 -8.87 -4.67 -14.50
N GLN A 115 -8.03 -3.88 -13.82
CA GLN A 115 -7.07 -4.39 -12.83
C GLN A 115 -7.75 -5.02 -11.62
N LYS A 116 -8.88 -4.46 -11.14
CA LYS A 116 -9.65 -5.02 -10.02
C LYS A 116 -10.30 -6.35 -10.42
N ASP A 117 -10.88 -6.42 -11.61
CA ASP A 117 -11.53 -7.64 -12.12
C ASP A 117 -10.50 -8.76 -12.38
N ALA A 118 -9.34 -8.40 -12.92
CA ALA A 118 -8.21 -9.33 -13.09
C ALA A 118 -7.70 -9.84 -11.73
N ALA A 119 -7.58 -8.97 -10.73
CA ALA A 119 -7.16 -9.36 -9.38
C ALA A 119 -8.20 -10.26 -8.68
N ALA A 120 -9.50 -9.98 -8.84
CA ALA A 120 -10.57 -10.83 -8.33
C ALA A 120 -10.55 -12.22 -8.97
N THR A 121 -10.35 -12.28 -10.28
CA THR A 121 -10.24 -13.54 -11.04
C THR A 121 -9.01 -14.34 -10.62
N ALA A 122 -7.85 -13.69 -10.48
CA ALA A 122 -6.61 -14.34 -10.04
C ALA A 122 -6.69 -14.81 -8.58
N SER A 123 -7.44 -14.12 -7.73
CA SER A 123 -7.65 -14.53 -6.33
C SER A 123 -8.62 -15.70 -6.21
N SER A 124 -9.49 -15.94 -7.20
CA SER A 124 -10.40 -17.09 -7.22
C SER A 124 -9.69 -18.41 -7.53
N SER A 125 -8.48 -18.37 -8.08
CA SER A 125 -7.65 -19.57 -8.35
C SER A 125 -6.67 -19.91 -7.23
N LYS A 126 -6.64 -19.16 -6.12
CA LYS A 126 -5.98 -19.65 -4.90
C LYS A 126 -6.81 -20.80 -4.37
N GLU A 127 -6.19 -21.98 -4.39
CA GLU A 127 -6.73 -23.24 -3.87
C GLU A 127 -7.59 -22.99 -2.64
N VAL A 128 -8.80 -23.57 -2.65
CA VAL A 128 -9.71 -23.59 -1.50
C VAL A 128 -8.87 -23.91 -0.28
N PHE A 129 -8.65 -22.93 0.58
CA PHE A 129 -7.96 -23.12 1.84
C PHE A 129 -8.83 -24.08 2.63
N ASN A 130 -8.50 -25.36 2.59
CA ASN A 130 -9.16 -26.38 3.37
C ASN A 130 -8.68 -26.21 4.82
N PRO A 131 -9.55 -25.77 5.75
CA PRO A 131 -9.14 -25.54 7.13
C PRO A 131 -8.59 -26.81 7.78
N GLN A 132 -9.02 -27.99 7.32
CA GLN A 132 -8.46 -29.27 7.77
C GLN A 132 -7.01 -29.47 7.32
N ASP A 133 -6.63 -29.08 6.10
CA ASP A 133 -5.24 -29.22 5.63
C ASP A 133 -4.30 -28.26 6.36
N PHE A 134 -4.78 -27.07 6.75
CA PHE A 134 -4.02 -26.16 7.59
C PHE A 134 -3.82 -26.70 9.01
N LEU A 135 -4.89 -27.21 9.64
CA LEU A 135 -4.82 -27.85 10.96
C LEU A 135 -3.91 -29.09 10.93
N MET A 136 -4.00 -29.92 9.89
CA MET A 136 -3.15 -31.09 9.73
C MET A 136 -1.68 -30.70 9.53
N ARG A 137 -1.37 -29.61 8.81
CA ARG A 137 0.01 -29.07 8.73
C ARG A 137 0.50 -28.56 10.08
N GLN A 138 -0.33 -27.87 10.85
CA GLN A 138 0.06 -27.31 12.14
C GLN A 138 0.31 -28.42 13.16
N VAL A 139 -0.57 -29.42 13.22
CA VAL A 139 -0.40 -30.63 14.05
C VAL A 139 0.82 -31.43 13.62
N LYS A 140 1.08 -31.58 12.31
CA LYS A 140 2.27 -32.28 11.80
C LYS A 140 3.58 -31.57 12.19
N ASN A 141 3.60 -30.24 12.19
CA ASN A 141 4.74 -29.45 12.65
C ASN A 141 4.93 -29.52 14.17
N GLU A 142 3.85 -29.49 14.96
CA GLU A 142 3.94 -29.57 16.43
C GLU A 142 4.32 -30.98 16.93
N LEU A 143 3.94 -32.03 16.19
CA LEU A 143 4.34 -33.40 16.50
C LEU A 143 5.77 -33.74 16.05
N GLY A 144 6.50 -32.81 15.42
CA GLY A 144 7.90 -33.02 15.03
C GLY A 144 8.09 -34.19 14.04
N VAL A 145 7.04 -34.57 13.31
CA VAL A 145 7.07 -35.71 12.39
C VAL A 145 7.68 -35.24 11.06
N ASN A 146 8.98 -34.94 11.08
CA ASN A 146 9.80 -34.74 9.88
C ASN A 146 10.11 -36.09 9.25
N THR A 147 9.09 -36.79 8.72
CA THR A 147 9.23 -38.13 8.11
C THR A 147 10.12 -38.19 6.86
N ASN A 148 10.63 -37.07 6.37
CA ASN A 148 11.50 -37.05 5.20
C ASN A 148 12.99 -36.87 5.52
N GLU A 149 13.35 -36.31 6.68
CA GLU A 149 14.78 -36.09 7.02
C GLU A 149 15.40 -37.32 7.70
N GLU A 150 14.64 -38.06 8.52
CA GLU A 150 15.12 -39.31 9.14
C GLU A 150 15.32 -40.45 8.13
N ALA A 151 14.50 -40.51 7.08
CA ALA A 151 14.64 -41.52 6.03
C ALA A 151 15.84 -41.24 5.11
N GLU A 152 16.16 -39.97 4.84
CA GLU A 152 17.35 -39.60 4.08
C GLU A 152 18.63 -39.75 4.90
N PHE A 153 18.58 -39.53 6.23
CA PHE A 153 19.72 -39.74 7.11
C PHE A 153 20.08 -41.22 7.28
N ALA A 154 19.09 -42.11 7.43
CA ALA A 154 19.34 -43.55 7.54
C ALA A 154 19.98 -44.15 6.28
N LEU A 155 19.56 -43.69 5.08
CA LEU A 155 20.14 -44.12 3.81
C LEU A 155 21.55 -43.56 3.57
N LYS A 156 21.90 -42.43 4.20
CA LYS A 156 23.22 -41.82 4.08
C LYS A 156 24.25 -42.45 5.03
N GLN A 157 23.79 -42.89 6.20
CA GLN A 157 24.65 -43.56 7.18
C GLN A 157 25.13 -44.95 6.69
N GLU A 158 24.30 -45.72 5.98
CA GLU A 158 24.73 -46.98 5.36
C GLU A 158 25.75 -46.77 4.22
N ALA A 159 25.77 -45.60 3.57
CA ALA A 159 26.73 -45.30 2.52
C ALA A 159 28.07 -44.76 3.04
N GLU A 160 28.10 -44.12 4.21
CA GLU A 160 29.33 -43.63 4.85
C GLU A 160 30.10 -44.78 5.54
N ASP A 161 29.41 -45.79 6.10
CA ASP A 161 30.05 -46.99 6.69
C ASP A 161 30.82 -47.85 5.65
N GLU A 162 30.44 -47.83 4.36
CA GLU A 162 31.21 -48.50 3.28
C GLU A 162 32.42 -47.68 2.81
N GLN A 163 32.49 -46.39 3.16
CA GLN A 163 33.56 -45.48 2.71
C GLN A 163 34.68 -45.31 3.76
N GLU A 164 34.39 -45.53 5.05
CA GLU A 164 35.40 -45.47 6.13
C GLU A 164 36.42 -46.65 6.13
N GLU A 165 36.15 -47.76 5.45
CA GLU A 165 37.12 -48.86 5.32
C GLU A 165 38.29 -48.56 4.35
N MET A 166 38.29 -47.39 3.69
CA MET A 166 39.26 -47.08 2.61
C MET A 166 40.18 -45.88 2.87
N GLU A 167 40.02 -45.13 3.98
CA GLU A 167 40.73 -43.86 4.19
C GLU A 167 41.55 -43.77 5.50
N GLU A 168 41.94 -44.90 6.11
CA GLU A 168 43.05 -44.91 7.08
C GLU A 168 44.41 -44.87 6.38
N GLU A 169 44.74 -43.78 5.67
CA GLU A 169 46.12 -43.41 5.30
C GLU A 169 46.12 -42.03 4.64
N ASP A 170 46.19 -40.96 5.45
CA ASP A 170 47.25 -39.95 5.32
C ASP A 170 46.93 -38.62 6.02
N SER A 171 47.83 -38.28 6.95
CA SER A 171 48.39 -36.93 7.21
C SER A 171 47.45 -35.80 7.69
N ASN A 172 47.59 -35.33 8.94
CA ASN A 172 48.64 -34.39 9.41
C ASN A 172 48.64 -33.03 8.68
N SER A 173 48.09 -31.97 9.28
CA SER A 173 48.75 -30.65 9.39
C SER A 173 47.87 -29.57 10.08
N GLN A 174 48.44 -29.02 11.15
CA GLN A 174 48.30 -27.68 11.75
C GLN A 174 47.60 -26.55 10.96
N GLY A 175 46.89 -25.69 11.72
CA GLY A 175 47.41 -24.33 11.97
C GLY A 175 46.48 -23.11 11.77
N GLY A 176 46.46 -22.23 12.79
CA GLY A 176 46.33 -20.76 12.69
C GLY A 176 44.91 -20.17 12.77
N THR A 177 44.47 -19.54 13.86
CA THR A 177 44.71 -18.15 14.35
C THR A 177 44.51 -17.04 13.32
N GLU A 178 43.59 -16.11 13.60
CA GLU A 178 43.74 -14.62 13.65
C GLU A 178 42.36 -13.93 13.63
N LYS A 179 42.04 -13.10 14.65
CA LYS A 179 42.05 -11.60 14.64
C LYS A 179 41.08 -11.01 13.59
N SER A 180 40.35 -9.91 13.81
CA SER A 180 40.31 -8.84 14.81
C SER A 180 39.30 -7.82 14.29
N GLU A 181 38.66 -7.06 15.19
CA GLU A 181 38.36 -5.61 15.04
C GLU A 181 37.41 -5.20 13.88
N ASP A 182 36.67 -4.11 13.87
CA ASP A 182 36.34 -2.97 14.72
C ASP A 182 35.28 -2.20 13.88
N THR A 183 34.81 -1.07 14.38
CA THR A 183 34.31 0.08 13.63
C THR A 183 32.79 0.32 13.71
N THR A 184 32.42 0.98 14.81
CA THR A 184 31.71 2.27 14.86
C THR A 184 30.84 2.70 13.66
N LEU A 185 29.63 3.22 13.92
CA LEU A 185 29.28 4.64 13.74
C LEU A 185 27.76 4.93 13.77
N PHE A 186 27.50 6.20 14.11
CA PHE A 186 26.28 7.01 13.93
C PHE A 186 25.20 7.00 15.02
N ALA A 187 25.45 7.85 16.03
CA ALA A 187 24.42 8.66 16.65
C ALA A 187 23.87 9.69 15.64
N ASN A 188 22.54 9.77 15.51
CA ASN A 188 21.84 10.91 14.93
C ASN A 188 20.73 11.33 15.88
N SER A 189 20.99 12.40 16.62
CA SER A 189 20.04 13.23 17.34
C SER A 189 19.30 14.12 16.34
N GLY A 190 17.97 14.01 16.27
CA GLY A 190 17.11 14.88 15.47
C GLY A 190 16.01 15.44 16.37
N ASP A 191 16.12 16.72 16.66
CA ASP A 191 15.21 17.51 17.49
C ASP A 191 13.79 17.58 16.87
N ASP A 192 12.81 17.04 17.60
CA ASP A 192 11.38 17.19 17.30
C ASP A 192 10.83 18.46 17.96
N ALA A 193 10.51 19.47 17.15
CA ALA A 193 9.74 20.64 17.58
C ALA A 193 8.23 20.37 17.41
N PRO A 194 7.38 20.63 18.43
CA PRO A 194 5.94 20.43 18.31
C PRO A 194 5.26 21.56 17.52
N LEU A 195 4.58 21.17 16.44
CA LEU A 195 3.71 22.04 15.64
C LEU A 195 2.47 22.45 16.45
N SER A 196 2.27 23.75 16.60
CA SER A 196 1.08 24.36 17.20
C SER A 196 -0.19 24.04 16.40
N LEU A 197 -1.16 23.44 17.09
CA LEU A 197 -2.47 23.06 16.60
C LEU A 197 -3.38 24.31 16.53
N MET A 198 -3.57 24.87 15.34
CA MET A 198 -4.59 25.91 15.14
C MET A 198 -5.97 25.26 14.96
N ILE A 199 -6.82 25.40 15.97
CA ILE A 199 -8.23 24.99 15.94
C ILE A 199 -9.02 26.10 15.25
N VAL A 200 -9.45 25.87 14.01
CA VAL A 200 -10.39 26.74 13.30
C VAL A 200 -11.82 26.32 13.68
N LYS A 201 -12.50 27.13 14.49
CA LYS A 201 -13.94 26.99 14.76
C LYS A 201 -14.70 27.42 13.52
N LYS A 202 -15.48 26.51 12.93
CA LYS A 202 -16.36 26.81 11.80
C LYS A 202 -17.76 27.10 12.36
N GLU A 203 -18.22 28.33 12.20
CA GLU A 203 -19.57 28.74 12.57
C GLU A 203 -20.57 28.22 11.53
N VAL A 204 -21.54 27.43 11.98
CA VAL A 204 -22.66 26.95 11.16
C VAL A 204 -23.77 28.00 11.25
N LYS A 205 -24.05 28.68 10.14
CA LYS A 205 -25.25 29.52 10.00
C LYS A 205 -26.44 28.62 9.66
N THR A 206 -27.42 28.57 10.55
CA THR A 206 -28.74 28.04 10.29
C THR A 206 -29.62 29.16 9.72
N GLU A 207 -30.21 28.97 8.55
CA GLU A 207 -31.24 29.86 8.01
C GLU A 207 -32.62 29.45 8.57
N PRO A 208 -33.51 30.42 8.87
CA PRO A 208 -34.87 30.15 9.31
C PRO A 208 -35.77 29.75 8.14
N VAL A 209 -36.67 28.80 8.42
CA VAL A 209 -37.73 28.27 7.55
C VAL A 209 -38.79 29.32 7.25
#